data_AF-A0A183GGV1-F1
#
_entry.id   AF-A0A183GGV1-F1
#
_cell.length_a   1.000
_cell.length_b   1.000
_cell.length_c   1.000
_cell.angle_alpha   90.00
_cell.angle_beta   90.00
_cell.angle_gamma   90.00
#
_symmetry.space_group_name_H-M   'P 1'
#
loop_
_entity.id
_entity.type
_entity.pdbx_description
1 polymer ?
#
loop_
_entity_poly.entity_id
_entity_poly.type
_entity_poly.pdbx_seq_one_letter_code
_entity_poly.pdbx_strand_id
1 'polypeptide(L)'
;MLCETRRGHFDLVMTIEDHINLALAQTLVYQILYIDVFKFHPEDIKDSIKRVRMDMDTVGDDVPTPVSDDLLQSSFESSSSKSESSGPAAIRVWRPPMPYSSVKALDPSVYRNLSYDAFLRRRRRDEDNGHMIN
;
A
#
# COMPACT_ATOMS: atom_id res chain seq x y z
N MET A 1 12.88 19.99 -3.15
CA MET A 1 14.35 19.89 -3.30
C MET A 1 14.73 18.42 -3.26
N LEU A 2 15.75 17.95 -3.98
CA LEU A 2 16.23 16.56 -3.86
C LEU A 2 17.49 16.56 -3.00
N CYS A 3 17.59 15.63 -2.05
CA CYS A 3 18.75 15.45 -1.19
C CYS A 3 19.34 14.05 -1.43
N GLU A 4 20.65 13.96 -1.61
CA GLU A 4 21.33 12.67 -1.71
C GLU A 4 21.56 12.10 -0.30
N THR A 5 21.00 10.93 -0.02
CA THR A 5 21.17 10.27 1.29
C THR A 5 22.31 9.25 1.25
N ARG A 6 22.45 8.47 0.16
CA ARG A 6 23.53 7.49 -0.03
C ARG A 6 23.81 7.28 -1.52
N ARG A 7 25.03 7.59 -1.98
CA ARG A 7 25.60 7.25 -3.31
C ARG A 7 24.55 6.94 -4.39
N GLY A 8 23.85 7.98 -4.84
CA GLY A 8 22.82 7.89 -5.89
C GLY A 8 21.37 7.67 -5.43
N HIS A 9 21.12 7.50 -4.13
CA HIS A 9 19.77 7.55 -3.54
C HIS A 9 19.40 8.99 -3.24
N PHE A 10 18.38 9.48 -3.95
CA PHE A 10 17.86 10.83 -3.77
C PHE A 10 16.49 10.78 -3.09
N ASP A 11 16.37 11.51 -1.99
CA ASP A 11 15.13 11.69 -1.25
C ASP A 11 14.52 13.05 -1.55
N LEU A 12 13.19 13.08 -1.65
CA LEU A 12 12.43 14.31 -1.84
C LEU A 12 12.34 15.05 -0.50
N VAL A 13 12.97 16.23 -0.43
CA VAL A 13 12.86 17.15 0.70
C VAL A 13 11.76 18.16 0.41
N MET A 14 10.76 18.15 1.28
CA MET A 14 9.61 19.05 1.28
C MET A 14 9.44 19.65 2.67
N THR A 15 8.76 20.80 2.73
CA THR A 15 8.34 21.34 4.02
C THR A 15 7.26 20.43 4.63
N ILE A 16 7.08 20.51 5.95
CA ILE A 16 6.00 19.80 6.64
C ILE A 16 4.63 20.27 6.09
N GLU A 17 4.50 21.57 5.80
CA GLU A 17 3.30 22.15 5.22
C GLU A 17 2.98 21.56 3.84
N ASP A 18 3.96 21.50 2.94
CA ASP A 18 3.79 20.89 1.62
C ASP A 18 3.41 19.41 1.74
N HIS A 19 4.03 18.69 2.69
CA HIS A 19 3.72 17.29 2.94
C HIS A 19 2.26 17.09 3.36
N ILE A 20 1.77 17.93 4.28
CA ILE A 20 0.37 17.91 4.72
C ILE A 20 -0.56 18.25 3.55
N ASN A 21 -0.24 19.29 2.78
CA ASN A 21 -1.03 19.71 1.63
C ASN A 21 -1.12 18.60 0.57
N LEU A 22 -0.03 17.88 0.32
CA LEU A 22 0.00 16.72 -0.57
C LEU A 22 -0.83 15.55 -0.05
N ALA A 23 -0.77 15.26 1.26
CA ALA A 23 -1.62 14.23 1.88
C ALA A 23 -3.10 14.58 1.73
N LEU A 24 -3.48 15.83 1.99
CA LEU A 24 -4.86 16.32 1.82
C LEU A 24 -5.32 16.23 0.36
N ALA A 25 -4.52 16.71 -0.59
CA ALA A 25 -4.85 16.65 -2.02
C ALA A 25 -5.04 15.19 -2.48
N GLN A 26 -4.15 14.28 -2.06
CA GLN A 26 -4.27 12.85 -2.30
C GLN A 26 -5.58 12.29 -1.71
N THR A 27 -5.87 12.55 -0.43
CA THR A 27 -7.09 12.05 0.21
C THR A 27 -8.34 12.55 -0.48
N LEU A 28 -8.41 13.82 -0.89
CA LEU A 28 -9.56 14.37 -1.61
C LEU A 28 -9.81 13.64 -2.93
N VAL A 29 -8.77 13.41 -3.74
CA VAL A 29 -8.90 12.66 -5.00
C VAL A 29 -9.40 11.25 -4.74
N TYR A 30 -8.83 10.56 -3.75
CA TYR A 30 -9.24 9.19 -3.44
C TYR A 30 -10.63 9.12 -2.82
N GLN A 31 -11.05 10.12 -2.05
CA GLN A 31 -12.39 10.21 -1.51
C GLN A 31 -13.43 10.31 -2.63
N ILE A 32 -13.20 11.20 -3.60
CA ILE A 32 -14.07 11.34 -4.78
C ILE A 32 -14.14 10.02 -5.56
N LEU A 33 -12.99 9.40 -5.80
CA LEU A 33 -12.94 8.12 -6.53
C LEU A 33 -13.69 7.01 -5.80
N TYR A 34 -13.41 6.80 -4.52
CA TYR A 34 -13.94 5.65 -3.80
C TYR A 34 -15.39 5.85 -3.35
N ILE A 35 -15.76 7.04 -2.89
CA ILE A 35 -17.13 7.32 -2.43
C ILE A 35 -18.03 7.68 -3.63
N ASP A 36 -17.65 8.67 -4.42
CA ASP A 36 -18.56 9.25 -5.41
C ASP A 36 -18.57 8.47 -6.72
N VAL A 37 -17.45 7.88 -7.14
CA VAL A 37 -17.36 7.12 -8.40
C VAL A 37 -17.60 5.62 -8.16
N PHE A 38 -16.85 5.00 -7.26
CA PHE A 38 -16.92 3.55 -7.00
C PHE A 38 -17.99 3.13 -5.99
N LYS A 39 -18.66 4.10 -5.34
CA LYS A 39 -19.80 3.88 -4.45
C LYS A 39 -19.48 3.04 -3.20
N PHE A 40 -18.26 3.15 -2.67
CA PHE A 40 -17.93 2.61 -1.34
C PHE A 40 -18.62 3.41 -0.25
N HIS A 41 -19.07 2.71 0.80
CA HIS A 41 -19.67 3.39 1.95
C HIS A 41 -18.58 4.09 2.78
N PRO A 42 -18.80 5.35 3.22
CA PRO A 42 -17.80 6.10 3.99
C PRO A 42 -17.34 5.37 5.27
N GLU A 43 -18.22 4.64 5.94
CA GLU A 43 -17.85 3.88 7.14
C GLU A 43 -16.94 2.67 6.82
N ASP A 44 -17.10 2.02 5.66
CA ASP A 44 -16.23 0.91 5.25
C ASP A 44 -14.80 1.40 5.00
N ILE A 45 -14.67 2.60 4.42
CA ILE A 45 -13.38 3.28 4.22
C ILE A 45 -12.75 3.58 5.58
N LYS A 46 -13.51 4.22 6.48
CA LYS A 46 -13.05 4.61 7.81
C LYS A 46 -12.58 3.41 8.64
N ASP A 47 -13.33 2.32 8.60
CA ASP A 47 -12.96 1.07 9.29
C ASP A 47 -11.76 0.39 8.64
N SER A 48 -11.62 0.49 7.32
CA SER A 48 -10.43 0.01 6.62
C SER A 48 -9.19 0.80 7.03
N ILE A 49 -9.26 2.13 7.09
CA ILE A 49 -8.15 3.00 7.54
C ILE A 49 -7.75 2.64 8.98
N LYS A 50 -8.73 2.51 9.89
CA LYS A 50 -8.46 2.13 11.28
C LYS A 50 -7.72 0.80 11.39
N ARG A 51 -8.20 -0.24 10.69
CA ARG A 51 -7.53 -1.56 10.71
C ARG A 51 -6.12 -1.48 10.15
N VAL A 52 -5.92 -0.76 9.04
CA VAL A 52 -4.59 -0.56 8.46
C VAL A 52 -3.63 0.13 9.43
N ARG A 53 -4.09 1.11 10.22
CA ARG A 53 -3.27 1.74 11.27
C ARG A 53 -2.92 0.75 12.39
N MET A 54 -3.88 -0.02 12.88
CA MET A 54 -3.65 -1.03 13.91
C MET A 54 -2.65 -2.10 13.45
N ASP A 55 -2.72 -2.53 12.19
CA ASP A 55 -1.78 -3.47 11.60
C ASP A 55 -0.36 -2.86 11.51
N MET A 56 -0.23 -1.54 11.29
CA MET A 56 1.07 -0.88 11.29
C MET A 56 1.66 -0.73 12.69
N ASP A 57 0.83 -0.42 13.69
CA ASP A 57 1.26 -0.25 15.08
C ASP A 57 1.69 -1.58 15.72
N THR A 58 1.07 -2.69 15.33
CA THR A 58 1.39 -4.03 15.85
C THR A 58 2.70 -4.63 15.32
N VAL A 59 3.25 -4.09 14.22
CA VAL A 59 4.53 -4.52 13.65
C VAL A 59 5.73 -3.82 14.32
N GLY A 60 5.49 -2.90 15.26
CA GLY A 60 6.51 -2.17 15.99
C GLY A 60 7.05 -2.91 17.23
N ASP A 61 7.84 -3.96 17.02
CA ASP A 61 8.96 -4.31 17.91
C ASP A 61 9.86 -5.37 17.23
N ASP A 62 11.10 -4.98 16.93
CA ASP A 62 12.27 -5.81 16.56
C ASP A 62 12.06 -7.07 15.68
N VAL A 63 11.59 -6.88 14.45
CA VAL A 63 11.78 -7.87 13.37
C VAL A 63 12.49 -7.20 12.18
N PRO A 64 13.63 -7.74 11.69
CA PRO A 64 14.24 -7.25 10.46
C PRO A 64 13.18 -7.34 9.37
N THR A 65 12.80 -6.20 8.80
CA THR A 65 11.78 -6.11 7.76
C THR A 65 12.15 -7.10 6.64
N PRO A 66 11.45 -8.24 6.50
CA PRO A 66 11.60 -9.06 5.32
C PRO A 66 11.03 -8.18 4.21
N VAL A 67 11.83 -7.92 3.18
CA VAL A 67 11.43 -7.26 1.95
C VAL A 67 9.99 -7.65 1.62
N SER A 68 9.09 -6.66 1.64
CA SER A 68 7.64 -6.83 1.66
C SER A 68 7.04 -7.39 0.36
N ASP A 69 7.84 -8.04 -0.48
CA ASP A 69 7.42 -8.61 -1.76
C ASP A 69 6.76 -10.01 -1.61
N ASP A 70 7.17 -10.84 -0.65
CA ASP A 70 6.60 -12.20 -0.49
C ASP A 70 5.13 -12.23 -0.04
N LEU A 71 4.70 -11.22 0.74
CA LEU A 71 3.30 -11.09 1.17
C LEU A 71 2.39 -10.47 0.09
N LEU A 72 2.97 -9.78 -0.89
CA LEU A 72 2.23 -9.15 -1.98
C LEU A 72 1.97 -10.14 -3.12
N GLN A 73 2.92 -11.02 -3.44
CA GLN A 73 2.78 -12.00 -4.52
C GLN A 73 1.75 -13.10 -4.17
N SER A 74 1.81 -13.63 -2.95
CA SER A 74 0.85 -14.64 -2.46
C SER A 74 -0.60 -14.12 -2.35
N SER A 75 -0.77 -12.79 -2.37
CA SER A 75 -2.07 -12.14 -2.23
C SER A 75 -2.83 -11.95 -3.55
N PHE A 76 -2.18 -12.09 -4.70
CA PHE A 76 -2.80 -11.84 -6.01
C PHE A 76 -3.30 -13.12 -6.72
N GLU A 77 -2.82 -14.31 -6.35
CA GLU A 77 -3.16 -15.55 -7.07
C GLU A 77 -4.29 -16.38 -6.48
N SER A 78 -4.76 -16.10 -5.27
CA SER A 78 -5.90 -16.84 -4.69
C SER A 78 -7.22 -16.13 -4.97
N SER A 79 -7.67 -16.16 -6.22
CA SER A 79 -9.09 -15.98 -6.53
C SER A 79 -9.63 -17.24 -7.20
N SER A 80 -10.78 -17.70 -6.69
CA SER A 80 -11.60 -18.82 -7.17
C SER A 80 -11.27 -20.23 -6.65
N SER A 81 -11.76 -20.54 -5.43
CA SER A 81 -12.62 -21.73 -5.23
C SER A 81 -13.22 -21.73 -3.82
N LYS A 82 -14.54 -21.84 -3.74
CA LYS A 82 -15.24 -22.32 -2.53
C LYS A 82 -14.78 -23.76 -2.27
N SER A 83 -14.22 -24.06 -1.10
CA SER A 83 -14.26 -25.40 -0.52
C SER A 83 -13.82 -25.37 0.95
N GLU A 84 -14.69 -25.90 1.80
CA GLU A 84 -14.39 -26.31 3.16
C GLU A 84 -13.37 -27.46 3.14
N SER A 85 -12.27 -27.35 3.89
CA SER A 85 -11.66 -28.52 4.56
C SER A 85 -10.59 -28.08 5.57
N SER A 86 -10.64 -28.75 6.72
CA SER A 86 -9.76 -28.70 7.88
C SER A 86 -8.24 -28.70 7.59
N GLY A 87 -7.55 -27.69 8.14
CA GLY A 87 -6.09 -27.54 8.22
C GLY A 87 -5.74 -26.46 9.27
N PRO A 88 -4.49 -26.41 9.79
CA PRO A 88 -4.16 -25.67 11.02
C PRO A 88 -4.46 -24.19 10.84
N ALA A 89 -5.08 -23.57 11.86
CA ALA A 89 -5.71 -22.26 11.83
C ALA A 89 -4.91 -21.22 11.02
N ALA A 90 -5.23 -21.10 9.73
CA ALA A 90 -4.75 -20.02 8.91
C ALA A 90 -5.17 -18.73 9.59
N ILE A 91 -4.21 -17.94 10.07
CA ILE A 91 -4.45 -16.59 10.57
C ILE A 91 -5.27 -15.92 9.48
N ARG A 92 -6.54 -15.61 9.77
CA ARG A 92 -7.40 -14.90 8.83
C ARG A 92 -6.89 -13.47 8.76
N VAL A 93 -5.87 -13.26 7.92
CA VAL A 93 -5.36 -11.92 7.62
C VAL A 93 -6.51 -11.17 6.99
N TRP A 94 -7.02 -10.16 7.71
CA TRP A 94 -8.07 -9.30 7.19
C TRP A 94 -7.56 -8.60 5.92
N ARG A 95 -8.42 -8.52 4.91
CA ARG A 95 -8.12 -7.81 3.66
C ARG A 95 -9.16 -6.72 3.44
N PRO A 96 -8.73 -5.48 3.15
CA PRO A 96 -9.66 -4.41 2.81
C PRO A 96 -10.40 -4.74 1.50
N PRO A 97 -11.61 -4.17 1.31
CA PRO A 97 -12.40 -4.36 0.08
C PRO A 97 -11.83 -3.57 -1.12
N MET A 98 -10.68 -2.93 -0.94
CA MET A 98 -9.95 -2.15 -1.94
C MET A 98 -8.44 -2.34 -1.75
N PRO A 99 -7.59 -1.98 -2.73
CA PRO A 99 -6.15 -2.12 -2.59
C PRO A 99 -5.62 -1.42 -1.34
N TYR A 100 -4.72 -2.08 -0.61
CA TYR A 100 -4.14 -1.56 0.63
C TYR A 100 -3.46 -0.20 0.44
N SER A 101 -2.84 0.01 -0.72
CA SER A 101 -2.24 1.30 -1.11
C SER A 101 -3.29 2.41 -1.24
N SER A 102 -4.50 2.10 -1.68
CA SER A 102 -5.62 3.05 -1.75
C SER A 102 -6.15 3.38 -0.36
N VAL A 103 -6.24 2.39 0.54
CA VAL A 103 -6.62 2.65 1.94
C VAL A 103 -5.64 3.61 2.61
N LYS A 104 -4.33 3.43 2.38
CA LYS A 104 -3.32 4.38 2.85
C LYS A 104 -3.47 5.76 2.22
N ALA A 105 -3.84 5.84 0.94
CA ALA A 105 -4.02 7.13 0.27
C ALA A 105 -5.25 7.91 0.75
N LEU A 106 -6.27 7.19 1.22
CA LEU A 106 -7.48 7.74 1.86
C LEU A 106 -7.22 8.28 3.28
N ASP A 107 -6.03 8.09 3.83
CA ASP A 107 -5.64 8.62 5.14
C ASP A 107 -4.88 9.96 4.99
N PRO A 108 -5.46 11.09 5.45
CA PRO A 108 -4.82 12.40 5.32
C PRO A 108 -3.60 12.59 6.23
N SER A 109 -3.36 11.68 7.19
CA SER A 109 -2.15 11.69 8.02
C SER A 109 -0.95 11.04 7.32
N VAL A 110 -1.15 10.41 6.15
CA VAL A 110 -0.11 9.68 5.43
C VAL A 110 -0.10 10.08 3.95
N TYR A 111 0.95 10.78 3.54
CA TYR A 111 1.22 10.95 2.10
C TYR A 111 1.96 9.73 1.53
N ARG A 112 1.52 9.22 0.38
CA ARG A 112 2.21 8.16 -0.36
C ARG A 112 2.06 8.38 -1.86
N ASN A 113 3.16 8.63 -2.55
CA ASN A 113 3.14 8.79 -4.00
C ASN A 113 2.88 7.44 -4.72
N LEU A 114 1.60 7.15 -4.98
CA LEU A 114 1.17 5.91 -5.61
C LEU A 114 1.62 5.77 -7.06
N SER A 115 1.77 6.88 -7.78
CA SER A 115 2.32 6.89 -9.13
C SER A 115 3.77 6.42 -9.14
N TYR A 116 4.56 6.88 -8.16
CA TYR A 116 5.93 6.44 -7.98
C TYR A 116 6.02 4.96 -7.56
N ASP A 117 5.14 4.51 -6.66
CA ASP A 117 5.06 3.10 -6.29
C ASP A 117 4.74 2.20 -7.50
N ALA A 118 3.79 2.63 -8.35
CA ALA A 118 3.45 1.91 -9.57
C ALA A 118 4.62 1.87 -10.57
N PHE A 119 5.34 2.99 -10.71
CA PHE A 119 6.56 3.06 -11.52
C PHE A 119 7.63 2.08 -11.01
N LEU A 120 7.92 2.06 -9.72
CA LEU A 120 8.91 1.13 -9.14
C LEU A 120 8.51 -0.33 -9.34
N ARG A 121 7.23 -0.68 -9.17
CA ARG A 121 6.72 -2.03 -9.45
C ARG A 121 6.84 -2.42 -10.92
N ARG A 122 6.70 -1.46 -11.83
CA ARG A 122 6.90 -1.70 -13.26
C ARG A 122 8.38 -1.95 -13.55
N ARG A 123 9.26 -1.06 -13.06
CA ARG A 123 10.70 -1.16 -13.28
C ARG A 123 11.29 -2.48 -12.78
N ARG A 124 10.91 -2.95 -11.58
CA ARG A 124 11.34 -4.26 -11.04
C ARG A 124 10.92 -5.42 -11.95
N ARG A 125 9.67 -5.42 -12.42
CA ARG A 125 9.19 -6.45 -13.35
C ARG A 125 9.94 -6.45 -14.68
N ASP A 126 10.30 -5.28 -15.18
CA ASP A 126 11.08 -5.17 -16.42
C ASP A 126 12.52 -5.70 -16.22
N GLU A 127 13.12 -5.48 -15.04
CA GLU A 127 14.43 -6.04 -14.65
C GLU A 127 14.38 -7.58 -14.52
N ASP A 128 13.36 -8.10 -13.84
CA ASP A 128 13.16 -9.56 -13.68
C ASP A 128 12.91 -10.26 -15.02
N ASN A 129 12.05 -9.67 -15.85
CA ASN A 129 11.75 -10.20 -17.19
C ASN A 129 12.98 -10.15 -18.11
N GLY A 130 13.84 -9.13 -17.99
CA GLY A 130 15.09 -9.05 -18.73
C GLY A 130 16.12 -10.10 -18.30
N HIS A 131 16.06 -10.59 -17.05
CA HIS A 131 16.92 -11.66 -16.54
C HIS A 131 16.52 -13.05 -17.02
N MET A 132 15.27 -13.23 -17.48
CA MET A 132 14.76 -14.53 -17.96
C MET A 132 15.08 -14.83 -19.44
N ILE A 133 15.67 -13.89 -20.19
CA ILE A 133 15.91 -14.02 -21.64
C ILE A 133 17.41 -14.24 -21.98
N ASN A 134 18.24 -14.61 -21.01
CA ASN A 134 19.65 -14.98 -21.22
C ASN A 134 19.96 -16.38 -20.69
#